data_AF-A0A9D1IES8-F1
#
_entry.id   AF-A0A9D1IES8-F1
#
_cell.length_a   1.000
_cell.length_b   1.000
_cell.length_c   1.000
_cell.angle_alpha   90.00
_cell.angle_beta   90.00
_cell.angle_gamma   90.00
#
_symmetry.space_group_name_H-M   'P 1'
#
loop_
_entity.id
_entity.type
_entity.pdbx_description
1 polymer ?
#
loop_
_entity_poly.entity_id
_entity_poly.type
_entity_poly.pdbx_seq_one_letter_code
_entity_poly.pdbx_strand_id
1 'polypeptide(L)'
;MEDSDIKIFGAQPKPDEEADELRLIRQMETQRANGNIDKAAKLGDYLSDIFLNEDELLRRLSAEVGALDYPAAVIHQIKILMFFAAEYCINRELPNTILKSTAINALYGNIKYGDAAFYEEFSDGGEYSFYYLAMRKETRNVLQEIGRTFSMLCGKEDDPAFVELGRRLFNLTEEEVENIIQIFDFKTM
;
A
#
# COMPACT_ATOMS: atom_id res chain seq x y z
N MET A 1 2.04 16.07 -51.71
CA MET A 1 2.14 14.76 -51.03
C MET A 1 3.63 14.46 -50.94
N GLU A 2 4.21 14.69 -49.76
CA GLU A 2 5.58 14.29 -49.45
C GLU A 2 5.50 13.27 -48.32
N ASP A 3 6.01 12.08 -48.63
CA ASP A 3 6.40 11.04 -47.68
C ASP A 3 7.30 11.63 -46.61
N SER A 4 6.83 11.64 -45.36
CA SER A 4 7.73 11.66 -44.21
C SER A 4 7.81 10.24 -43.67
N ASP A 5 8.75 9.48 -44.23
CA ASP A 5 9.28 8.24 -43.66
C ASP A 5 9.80 8.52 -42.25
N ILE A 6 9.01 8.12 -41.24
CA ILE A 6 9.45 8.10 -39.85
C ILE A 6 10.46 6.95 -39.71
N LYS A 7 11.75 7.30 -39.70
CA LYS A 7 12.83 6.38 -39.29
C LYS A 7 12.68 6.09 -37.79
N ILE A 8 12.05 4.97 -37.45
CA ILE A 8 12.10 4.39 -36.11
C ILE A 8 13.54 3.86 -35.92
N PHE A 9 14.39 4.68 -35.31
CA PHE A 9 15.73 4.27 -34.91
C PHE A 9 15.60 3.17 -33.85
N GLY A 10 15.98 1.95 -34.24
CA GLY A 10 16.26 0.85 -33.32
C GLY A 10 17.50 1.18 -32.50
N ALA A 11 17.31 1.87 -31.38
CA ALA A 11 18.30 1.90 -30.33
C ALA A 11 18.42 0.45 -29.82
N GLN A 12 19.54 -0.22 -30.12
CA GLN A 12 19.86 -1.46 -29.42
C GLN A 12 20.04 -1.11 -27.94
N PRO A 13 19.39 -1.85 -27.03
CA PRO A 13 19.58 -1.65 -25.61
C PRO A 13 21.07 -1.73 -25.28
N LYS A 14 21.52 -0.88 -24.36
CA LYS A 14 22.93 -0.90 -23.95
C LYS A 14 23.24 -2.27 -23.33
N PRO A 15 24.50 -2.75 -23.41
CA PRO A 15 24.88 -4.04 -22.82
C PRO A 15 24.48 -4.20 -21.35
N ASP A 16 24.46 -3.10 -20.59
CA ASP A 16 24.00 -3.07 -19.19
C ASP A 16 22.48 -3.24 -19.04
N GLU A 17 21.68 -2.72 -20.00
CA GLU A 17 20.22 -2.85 -20.01
C GLU A 17 19.80 -4.30 -20.36
N GLU A 18 20.43 -4.93 -21.34
CA GLU A 18 20.19 -6.34 -21.67
C GLU A 18 20.54 -7.26 -20.48
N ALA A 19 21.65 -6.96 -19.79
CA ALA A 19 22.07 -7.72 -18.62
C ALA A 19 21.07 -7.58 -17.45
N ASP A 20 20.53 -6.39 -17.22
CA ASP A 20 19.53 -6.14 -16.18
C ASP A 20 18.17 -6.76 -16.51
N GLU A 21 17.73 -6.74 -17.78
CA GLU A 21 16.53 -7.45 -18.22
C GLU A 21 16.65 -8.97 -18.00
N LEU A 22 17.78 -9.57 -18.39
CA LEU A 22 18.05 -10.99 -18.16
C LEU A 22 18.06 -11.35 -16.67
N ARG A 23 18.58 -10.46 -15.81
CA ARG A 23 18.56 -10.64 -14.35
C ARG A 23 17.14 -10.59 -13.80
N LEU A 24 16.32 -9.64 -14.27
CA LEU A 24 14.93 -9.52 -13.87
C LEU A 24 14.12 -10.77 -14.27
N ILE A 25 14.29 -11.26 -15.51
CA ILE A 25 13.62 -12.47 -16.00
C ILE A 25 13.97 -13.67 -15.11
N ARG A 26 15.25 -13.90 -14.82
CA ARG A 26 15.69 -15.00 -13.93
C ARG A 26 15.10 -14.87 -12.54
N GLN A 27 15.03 -13.65 -12.00
CA GLN A 27 14.42 -13.41 -10.70
C GLN A 27 12.93 -13.74 -10.73
N MET A 28 12.20 -13.30 -11.76
CA MET A 28 10.78 -13.64 -11.95
C MET A 28 10.56 -15.15 -12.05
N GLU A 29 11.36 -15.86 -12.85
CA GLU A 29 11.29 -17.31 -12.99
C GLU A 29 11.52 -18.02 -11.66
N THR A 30 12.50 -17.57 -10.88
CA THR A 30 12.80 -18.18 -9.58
C THR A 30 11.66 -17.94 -8.58
N GLN A 31 11.12 -16.72 -8.52
CA GLN A 31 9.97 -16.40 -7.66
C GLN A 31 8.69 -17.11 -8.09
N ARG A 32 8.54 -17.42 -9.39
CA ARG A 32 7.44 -18.24 -9.87
C ARG A 32 7.64 -19.70 -9.46
N ALA A 33 8.83 -20.25 -9.66
CA ALA A 33 9.16 -21.64 -9.35
C ALA A 33 9.05 -21.97 -7.86
N ASN A 34 9.35 -21.01 -6.98
CA ASN A 34 9.25 -21.20 -5.53
C ASN A 34 7.84 -20.93 -4.96
N GLY A 35 6.90 -20.47 -5.80
CA GLY A 35 5.51 -20.17 -5.46
C GLY A 35 5.26 -18.79 -4.84
N ASN A 36 6.29 -17.94 -4.71
CA ASN A 36 6.16 -16.65 -4.06
C ASN A 36 5.30 -15.66 -4.86
N ILE A 37 5.25 -15.76 -6.19
CA ILE A 37 4.35 -14.92 -7.02
C ILE A 37 2.89 -15.15 -6.64
N ASP A 38 2.47 -16.42 -6.57
CA ASP A 38 1.10 -16.78 -6.21
C ASP A 38 0.79 -16.38 -4.76
N LYS A 39 1.76 -16.52 -3.84
CA LYS A 39 1.63 -16.05 -2.46
C LYS A 39 1.46 -14.53 -2.40
N ALA A 40 2.23 -13.77 -3.17
CA ALA A 40 2.13 -12.31 -3.20
C ALA A 40 0.77 -11.84 -3.73
N ALA A 41 0.26 -12.47 -4.81
CA ALA A 41 -1.07 -12.17 -5.32
C ALA A 41 -2.15 -12.44 -4.25
N LYS A 42 -2.13 -13.64 -3.65
CA LYS A 42 -3.07 -14.02 -2.58
C LYS A 42 -2.98 -13.14 -1.33
N LEU A 43 -1.79 -12.64 -1.00
CA LEU A 43 -1.61 -11.67 0.08
C LEU A 43 -2.38 -10.38 -0.23
N GLY A 44 -2.20 -9.83 -1.43
CA GLY A 44 -2.93 -8.64 -1.88
C GLY A 44 -4.44 -8.88 -1.87
N ASP A 45 -4.89 -10.03 -2.35
CA ASP A 45 -6.30 -10.42 -2.33
C ASP A 45 -6.86 -10.46 -0.90
N TYR A 46 -6.18 -11.19 -0.01
CA TYR A 46 -6.61 -11.34 1.38
C TYR A 46 -6.67 -10.00 2.13
N LEU A 47 -5.69 -9.13 1.93
CA LEU A 47 -5.69 -7.79 2.51
C LEU A 47 -6.85 -6.95 1.96
N SER A 48 -7.11 -7.01 0.65
CA SER A 48 -8.24 -6.27 0.06
C SER A 48 -9.59 -6.71 0.62
N ASP A 49 -9.80 -8.02 0.87
CA ASP A 49 -11.03 -8.53 1.46
C ASP A 49 -11.26 -8.00 2.88
N ILE A 50 -10.19 -7.85 3.67
CA ILE A 50 -10.25 -7.25 5.00
C ILE A 50 -10.71 -5.80 4.91
N PHE A 51 -10.14 -5.02 3.99
CA PHE A 51 -10.43 -3.59 3.89
C PHE A 51 -11.77 -3.27 3.21
N LEU A 52 -12.25 -4.14 2.32
CA LEU A 52 -13.55 -3.99 1.66
C LEU A 52 -14.72 -4.34 2.59
N ASN A 53 -14.49 -5.14 3.64
CA ASN A 53 -15.50 -5.42 4.65
C ASN A 53 -15.49 -4.35 5.76
N GLU A 54 -16.03 -3.17 5.43
CA GLU A 54 -16.02 -1.98 6.29
C GLU A 54 -16.62 -2.25 7.68
N ASP A 55 -17.76 -2.94 7.78
CA ASP A 55 -18.41 -3.24 9.06
C ASP A 55 -17.51 -4.11 9.96
N GLU A 56 -16.89 -5.15 9.40
CA GLU A 56 -15.98 -6.02 10.13
C GLU A 56 -14.72 -5.26 10.55
N LEU A 57 -14.19 -4.43 9.65
CA LEU A 57 -13.01 -3.61 9.88
C LEU A 57 -13.24 -2.64 11.05
N LEU A 58 -14.31 -1.85 10.99
CA LEU A 58 -14.66 -0.88 12.02
C LEU A 58 -14.94 -1.57 13.35
N ARG A 59 -15.57 -2.76 13.33
CA ARG A 59 -15.80 -3.54 14.55
C ARG A 59 -14.49 -3.96 15.23
N ARG A 60 -13.52 -4.47 14.46
CA ARG A 60 -12.19 -4.87 14.99
C ARG A 60 -11.44 -3.67 15.55
N LEU A 61 -11.41 -2.57 14.82
CA LEU A 61 -10.76 -1.34 15.28
C LEU A 61 -11.44 -0.79 16.54
N SER A 62 -12.77 -0.81 16.61
CA SER A 62 -13.50 -0.28 17.75
C SER A 62 -13.17 -0.98 19.07
N ALA A 63 -12.80 -2.26 19.02
CA ALA A 63 -12.34 -3.00 20.20
C ALA A 63 -11.02 -2.44 20.76
N GLU A 64 -10.15 -1.93 19.89
CA GLU A 64 -8.84 -1.41 20.25
C GLU A 64 -8.88 0.10 20.52
N VAL A 65 -9.47 0.88 19.61
CA VAL A 65 -9.43 2.35 19.66
C VAL A 65 -10.67 3.01 20.26
N GLY A 66 -11.68 2.22 20.64
CA GLY A 66 -12.96 2.71 21.16
C GLY A 66 -13.99 2.95 20.05
N ALA A 67 -15.22 3.32 20.42
CA ALA A 67 -16.33 3.44 19.47
C ALA A 67 -16.02 4.41 18.33
N LEU A 68 -16.09 3.91 17.09
CA LEU A 68 -15.84 4.67 15.85
C LEU A 68 -17.14 5.29 15.29
N ASP A 69 -17.92 5.98 16.12
CA ASP A 69 -19.09 6.74 15.65
C ASP A 69 -18.64 8.10 15.09
N TYR A 70 -18.03 8.05 13.91
CA TYR A 70 -17.46 9.21 13.24
C TYR A 70 -18.23 9.56 11.95
N PRO A 71 -18.20 10.83 11.52
CA PRO A 71 -18.72 11.22 10.21
C PRO A 71 -18.03 10.43 9.07
N ALA A 72 -18.76 10.18 7.98
CA ALA A 72 -18.25 9.43 6.82
C ALA A 72 -16.89 9.95 6.30
N ALA A 73 -16.65 11.26 6.35
CA ALA A 73 -15.37 11.84 5.98
C ALA A 73 -14.19 11.36 6.84
N VAL A 74 -14.39 11.17 8.14
CA VAL A 74 -13.36 10.64 9.04
C VAL A 74 -13.19 9.14 8.82
N ILE A 75 -14.27 8.38 8.65
CA ILE A 75 -14.21 6.96 8.31
C ILE A 75 -13.43 6.74 7.00
N HIS A 76 -13.65 7.60 6.01
CA HIS A 76 -12.87 7.60 4.77
C HIS A 76 -11.37 7.80 5.02
N GLN A 77 -10.99 8.78 5.84
CA GLN A 77 -9.58 8.99 6.20
C GLN A 77 -8.97 7.83 7.00
N ILE A 78 -9.76 7.13 7.82
CA ILE A 78 -9.31 5.89 8.48
C ILE A 78 -8.97 4.83 7.43
N LYS A 79 -9.85 4.60 6.45
CA LYS A 79 -9.59 3.64 5.36
C LYS A 79 -8.31 3.99 4.60
N ILE A 80 -8.13 5.25 4.20
CA ILE A 80 -6.91 5.71 3.51
C ILE A 80 -5.66 5.40 4.34
N LEU A 81 -5.65 5.74 5.63
CA LEU A 81 -4.50 5.50 6.51
C LEU A 81 -4.17 4.00 6.61
N MET A 82 -5.18 3.14 6.68
CA MET A 82 -4.99 1.70 6.78
C MET A 82 -4.44 1.10 5.47
N PHE A 83 -4.96 1.53 4.32
CA PHE A 83 -4.40 1.14 3.03
C PHE A 83 -2.94 1.60 2.88
N PHE A 84 -2.65 2.82 3.32
CA PHE A 84 -1.29 3.35 3.31
C PHE A 84 -0.36 2.49 4.18
N ALA A 85 -0.79 2.16 5.41
CA ALA A 85 -0.04 1.30 6.32
C ALA A 85 0.21 -0.08 5.71
N ALA A 86 -0.78 -0.68 5.07
CA ALA A 86 -0.66 -1.99 4.42
C ALA A 86 0.34 -1.97 3.25
N GLU A 87 0.24 -0.98 2.35
CA GLU A 87 1.19 -0.80 1.27
C GLU A 87 2.60 -0.54 1.79
N TYR A 88 2.73 0.27 2.84
CA TYR A 88 4.00 0.53 3.49
C TYR A 88 4.64 -0.76 4.02
N CYS A 89 3.86 -1.60 4.73
CA CYS A 89 4.31 -2.89 5.22
C CYS A 89 4.72 -3.82 4.08
N ILE A 90 3.93 -3.90 3.01
CA ILE A 90 4.28 -4.71 1.84
C ILE A 90 5.63 -4.26 1.27
N ASN A 91 5.82 -2.95 1.12
CA ASN A 91 7.06 -2.39 0.59
C ASN A 91 8.27 -2.59 1.51
N ARG A 92 8.06 -2.68 2.81
CA ARG A 92 9.13 -2.94 3.79
C ARG A 92 9.49 -4.42 3.87
N GLU A 93 8.49 -5.29 3.99
CA GLU A 93 8.67 -6.69 4.37
C GLU A 93 8.92 -7.63 3.19
N LEU A 94 8.36 -7.36 2.00
CA LEU A 94 8.53 -8.29 0.87
C LEU A 94 9.95 -8.19 0.29
N PRO A 95 10.59 -9.33 -0.07
CA PRO A 95 12.03 -9.37 -0.28
C PRO A 95 12.51 -8.76 -1.61
N ASN A 96 11.63 -8.52 -2.58
CA ASN A 96 11.99 -7.93 -3.87
C ASN A 96 10.83 -7.19 -4.52
N THR A 97 11.16 -6.30 -5.46
CA THR A 97 10.21 -5.44 -6.16
C THR A 97 9.14 -6.22 -6.93
N ILE A 98 9.45 -7.39 -7.50
CA ILE A 98 8.46 -8.20 -8.23
C ILE A 98 7.34 -8.62 -7.28
N LEU A 99 7.69 -9.12 -6.08
CA LEU A 99 6.69 -9.55 -5.10
C LEU A 99 5.92 -8.36 -4.54
N LYS A 100 6.61 -7.25 -4.22
CA LYS A 100 5.98 -5.99 -3.78
C LYS A 100 4.92 -5.52 -4.78
N SER A 101 5.31 -5.37 -6.05
CA SER A 101 4.39 -4.94 -7.12
C SER A 101 3.27 -5.94 -7.35
N THR A 102 3.53 -7.25 -7.25
CA THR A 102 2.48 -8.27 -7.40
C THR A 102 1.41 -8.14 -6.32
N ALA A 103 1.81 -8.03 -5.04
CA ALA A 103 0.88 -7.89 -3.93
C ALA A 103 0.12 -6.55 -3.97
N ILE A 104 0.80 -5.44 -4.24
CA ILE A 104 0.18 -4.11 -4.36
C ILE A 104 -0.81 -4.08 -5.53
N ASN A 105 -0.46 -4.63 -6.70
CA ASN A 105 -1.36 -4.65 -7.85
C ASN A 105 -2.62 -5.49 -7.58
N ALA A 106 -2.49 -6.62 -6.87
CA ALA A 106 -3.64 -7.43 -6.47
C ALA A 106 -4.54 -6.67 -5.48
N LEU A 107 -3.94 -6.05 -4.45
CA LEU A 107 -4.63 -5.21 -3.47
C LEU A 107 -5.44 -4.10 -4.17
N TYR A 108 -4.79 -3.28 -4.99
CA TYR A 108 -5.44 -2.17 -5.71
C TYR A 108 -6.47 -2.65 -6.73
N GLY A 109 -6.18 -3.75 -7.44
CA GLY A 109 -7.10 -4.34 -8.41
C GLY A 109 -8.43 -4.71 -7.77
N ASN A 110 -8.40 -5.40 -6.64
CA ASN A 110 -9.63 -5.83 -5.97
C ASN A 110 -10.41 -4.67 -5.36
N ILE A 111 -9.75 -3.65 -4.81
CA ILE A 111 -10.45 -2.44 -4.35
C ILE A 111 -11.18 -1.78 -5.52
N LYS A 112 -10.52 -1.65 -6.67
CA LYS A 112 -11.12 -1.07 -7.87
C LYS A 112 -12.38 -1.82 -8.34
N TYR A 113 -12.39 -3.14 -8.20
CA TYR A 113 -13.55 -3.97 -8.58
C TYR A 113 -14.63 -4.05 -7.49
N GLY A 114 -14.24 -4.02 -6.21
CA GLY A 114 -15.14 -4.17 -5.07
C GLY A 114 -15.80 -2.87 -4.59
N ASP A 115 -15.08 -1.75 -4.67
CA ASP A 115 -15.53 -0.42 -4.28
C ASP A 115 -14.89 0.64 -5.19
N ALA A 116 -15.38 0.72 -6.43
CA ALA A 116 -14.85 1.63 -7.45
C ALA A 116 -14.92 3.10 -7.03
N ALA A 117 -15.96 3.49 -6.27
CA ALA A 117 -16.12 4.87 -5.78
C ALA A 117 -15.02 5.22 -4.78
N PHE A 118 -14.77 4.34 -3.81
CA PHE A 118 -13.64 4.52 -2.90
C PHE A 118 -12.31 4.54 -3.66
N TYR A 119 -12.10 3.63 -4.62
CA TYR A 119 -10.88 3.61 -5.42
C TYR A 119 -10.65 4.92 -6.17
N GLU A 120 -11.68 5.49 -6.82
CA GLU A 120 -11.57 6.76 -7.55
C GLU A 120 -11.23 7.93 -6.62
N GLU A 121 -11.94 8.05 -5.49
CA GLU A 121 -11.68 9.09 -4.49
C GLU A 121 -10.26 9.00 -3.93
N PHE A 122 -9.81 7.77 -3.64
CA PHE A 122 -8.50 7.48 -3.10
C PHE A 122 -7.37 7.63 -4.12
N SER A 123 -7.57 7.18 -5.37
CA SER A 123 -6.51 7.16 -6.39
C SER A 123 -6.20 8.55 -6.93
N ASP A 124 -7.21 9.42 -6.95
CA ASP A 124 -7.07 10.82 -7.36
C ASP A 124 -6.66 11.73 -6.19
N GLY A 125 -6.68 11.19 -4.96
CA GLY A 125 -6.35 11.87 -3.72
C GLY A 125 -4.87 12.17 -3.51
N GLY A 126 -4.57 13.35 -2.95
CA GLY A 126 -3.22 13.76 -2.55
C GLY A 126 -2.78 13.23 -1.16
N GLU A 127 -3.68 12.57 -0.45
CA GLU A 127 -3.56 12.10 0.94
C GLU A 127 -2.34 11.19 1.13
N TYR A 128 -2.12 10.27 0.20
CA TYR A 128 -0.97 9.36 0.19
C TYR A 128 0.37 10.09 0.20
N SER A 129 0.45 11.19 -0.54
CA SER A 129 1.68 11.98 -0.61
C SER A 129 2.01 12.60 0.75
N PHE A 130 1.01 13.02 1.54
CA PHE A 130 1.23 13.55 2.87
C PHE A 130 1.75 12.50 3.85
N TYR A 131 1.26 11.27 3.77
CA TYR A 131 1.79 10.18 4.60
C TYR A 131 3.23 9.80 4.20
N TYR A 132 3.53 9.70 2.91
CA TYR A 132 4.90 9.49 2.44
C TYR A 132 5.85 10.62 2.89
N LEU A 133 5.40 11.88 2.90
CA LEU A 133 6.16 13.00 3.44
C LEU A 133 6.39 12.88 4.96
N ALA A 134 5.36 12.46 5.71
CA ALA A 134 5.48 12.22 7.15
C ALA A 134 6.53 11.14 7.48
N MET A 135 6.65 10.10 6.64
CA MET A 135 7.66 9.06 6.81
C MET A 135 9.09 9.48 6.41
N ARG A 136 9.23 10.45 5.51
CA ARG A 136 10.53 10.95 5.04
C ARG A 136 11.16 11.98 5.96
N LYS A 137 10.36 12.70 6.75
CA LYS A 137 10.91 13.68 7.69
C LYS A 137 11.92 12.97 8.60
N GLU A 138 13.14 13.51 8.69
CA GLU A 138 14.18 13.11 9.66
C GLU A 138 13.77 13.46 11.11
N THR A 139 12.48 13.33 11.41
CA THR A 139 11.90 13.51 12.74
C THR A 139 12.19 12.28 13.57
N ARG A 140 12.54 12.51 14.85
CA ARG A 140 12.78 11.44 15.84
C ARG A 140 11.55 10.57 16.14
N ASN A 141 10.37 10.86 15.58
CA ASN A 141 9.12 10.14 15.86
C ASN A 141 8.18 10.12 14.65
N VAL A 142 8.38 9.17 13.73
CA VAL A 142 7.57 8.99 12.51
C VAL A 142 6.08 8.80 12.85
N LEU A 143 5.76 7.99 13.86
CA LEU A 143 4.38 7.76 14.29
C LEU A 143 3.68 9.06 14.69
N GLN A 144 4.40 9.97 15.37
CA GLN A 144 3.84 11.27 15.72
C GLN A 144 3.45 12.10 14.49
N GLU A 145 4.26 12.06 13.44
CA GLU A 145 3.98 12.77 12.20
C GLU A 145 2.83 12.11 11.43
N ILE A 146 2.73 10.78 11.42
CA ILE A 146 1.57 10.07 10.86
C ILE A 146 0.28 10.50 11.57
N GLY A 147 0.26 10.55 12.90
CA GLY A 147 -0.89 11.02 13.67
C GLY A 147 -1.28 12.45 13.33
N ARG A 148 -0.30 13.36 13.23
CA ARG A 148 -0.54 14.76 12.82
C ARG A 148 -1.12 14.87 11.42
N THR A 149 -0.56 14.12 10.47
CA THR A 149 -1.08 14.07 9.10
C THR A 149 -2.52 13.58 9.09
N PHE A 150 -2.83 12.50 9.81
CA PHE A 150 -4.20 11.99 9.91
C PHE A 150 -5.16 13.03 10.52
N SER A 151 -4.74 13.70 11.60
CA SER A 151 -5.52 14.77 12.25
C SER A 151 -5.83 15.91 11.30
N MET A 152 -4.83 16.36 10.55
CA MET A 152 -4.95 17.40 9.52
C MET A 152 -5.94 16.96 8.41
N LEU A 153 -5.80 15.74 7.88
CA LEU A 153 -6.66 15.21 6.82
C LEU A 153 -8.12 15.01 7.27
N CYS A 154 -8.35 14.79 8.58
CA CYS A 154 -9.68 14.77 9.16
C CYS A 154 -10.30 16.17 9.36
N GLY A 155 -9.59 17.25 9.03
CA GLY A 155 -10.00 18.63 9.33
C GLY A 155 -9.97 18.95 10.82
N LYS A 156 -9.16 18.21 11.59
CA LYS A 156 -8.97 18.32 13.05
C LYS A 156 -7.52 18.63 13.36
N GLU A 157 -6.96 19.62 12.68
CA GLU A 157 -5.54 19.96 12.77
C GLU A 157 -5.10 20.13 14.23
N ASP A 158 -4.02 19.43 14.61
CA ASP A 158 -3.43 19.38 15.95
C ASP A 158 -4.36 18.96 17.11
N ASP A 159 -5.54 18.39 16.83
CA ASP A 159 -6.39 17.78 17.85
C ASP A 159 -5.69 16.55 18.47
N PRO A 160 -5.35 16.56 19.77
CA PRO A 160 -4.61 15.47 20.39
C PRO A 160 -5.30 14.10 20.30
N ALA A 161 -6.64 14.07 20.29
CA ALA A 161 -7.40 12.83 20.20
C ALA A 161 -7.30 12.20 18.80
N PHE A 162 -7.35 13.02 17.75
CA PHE A 162 -7.19 12.55 16.38
C PHE A 162 -5.75 12.18 16.07
N VAL A 163 -4.78 12.93 16.60
CA VAL A 163 -3.36 12.56 16.50
C VAL A 163 -3.09 11.20 17.11
N GLU A 164 -3.62 10.93 18.31
CA GLU A 164 -3.46 9.62 18.96
C GLU A 164 -4.24 8.52 18.22
N LEU A 165 -5.44 8.82 17.74
CA LEU A 165 -6.22 7.87 16.92
C LEU A 165 -5.43 7.45 15.67
N GLY A 166 -4.90 8.40 14.91
CA GLY A 166 -4.09 8.10 13.72
C GLY A 166 -2.84 7.29 14.03
N ARG A 167 -2.14 7.60 15.13
CA ARG A 167 -1.00 6.80 15.61
C ARG A 167 -1.39 5.35 15.87
N ARG A 168 -2.48 5.14 16.61
CA ARG A 168 -2.94 3.81 17.00
C ARG A 168 -3.44 3.01 15.81
N LEU A 169 -4.21 3.62 14.92
CA LEU A 169 -4.69 2.98 13.69
C LEU A 169 -3.54 2.50 12.80
N PHE A 170 -2.52 3.35 12.61
CA PHE A 170 -1.34 2.98 11.83
C PHE A 170 -0.61 1.78 12.47
N ASN A 171 -0.31 1.86 13.76
CA ASN A 171 0.43 0.81 14.46
C ASN A 171 -0.32 -0.53 14.49
N LEU A 172 -1.63 -0.51 14.75
CA LEU A 172 -2.46 -1.72 14.73
C LEU A 172 -2.53 -2.35 13.34
N THR A 173 -2.67 -1.52 12.30
CA THR A 173 -2.70 -2.01 10.92
C THR A 173 -1.36 -2.59 10.51
N GLU A 174 -0.27 -1.93 10.89
CA GLU A 174 1.09 -2.40 10.66
C GLU A 174 1.32 -3.77 11.30
N GLU A 175 1.05 -3.91 12.60
CA GLU A 175 1.20 -5.18 13.33
C GLU A 175 0.37 -6.31 12.71
N GLU A 176 -0.90 -6.04 12.35
CA GLU A 176 -1.77 -7.04 11.72
C GLU A 176 -1.25 -7.46 10.34
N VAL A 177 -0.85 -6.49 9.50
CA VAL A 177 -0.35 -6.78 8.15
C VAL A 177 0.98 -7.52 8.21
N GLU A 178 1.88 -7.18 9.13
CA GLU A 178 3.11 -7.92 9.37
C GLU A 178 2.84 -9.38 9.77
N ASN A 179 1.92 -9.60 10.71
CA ASN A 179 1.53 -10.95 11.13
C ASN A 179 0.97 -11.75 9.96
N ILE A 180 0.14 -11.12 9.11
CA ILE A 180 -0.39 -11.75 7.90
C ILE A 180 0.76 -12.10 6.94
N ILE A 181 1.67 -11.17 6.66
CA ILE A 181 2.81 -11.40 5.75
C ILE A 181 3.67 -12.58 6.25
N GLN A 182 3.91 -12.68 7.56
CA GLN A 182 4.66 -13.78 8.15
C GLN A 182 3.96 -15.14 7.94
N ILE A 183 2.63 -15.20 8.02
CA ILE A 183 1.85 -16.42 7.76
C ILE A 183 2.04 -16.92 6.32
N PHE A 184 2.22 -16.01 5.35
CA PHE A 184 2.45 -16.39 3.96
C PHE A 184 3.82 -17.07 3.74
N ASP A 185 4.78 -16.93 4.67
CA ASP A 185 6.07 -17.64 4.67
C ASP A 185 6.80 -17.51 3.32
N PHE A 186 7.13 -16.28 2.92
CA PHE A 186 7.85 -16.03 1.69
C PHE A 186 9.25 -16.64 1.75
N LYS A 187 9.59 -17.46 0.76
CA LYS A 187 10.92 -18.07 0.69
C LYS A 187 11.95 -17.00 0.33
N THR A 188 12.83 -16.68 1.26
CA THR A 188 14.04 -15.89 1.00
C THR A 188 15.10 -16.82 0.40
N MET A 189 15.63 -16.47 -0.78
CA MET A 189 16.76 -17.19 -1.38
C MET A 189 18.04 -17.02 -0.56
#